data_AF-A0A1G0GI86-F1
#
_entry.id   AF-A0A1G0GI86-F1
#
_cell.length_a   1.000
_cell.length_b   1.000
_cell.length_c   1.000
_cell.angle_alpha   90.00
_cell.angle_beta   90.00
_cell.angle_gamma   90.00
#
_symmetry.space_group_name_H-M   'P 1'
#
loop_
_entity.id
_entity.type
_entity.pdbx_description
1 polymer ?
#
loop_
_entity_poly.entity_id
_entity_poly.type
_entity_poly.pdbx_seq_one_letter_code
_entity_poly.pdbx_strand_id
1 'polypeptide(L)'
;MDAIEVSIVIIFLVLLIVIPVIIIIQIFERMKRQRLELRIEIINRQNSILEANPTITKPIERASFLREHIWKIILISLIPIIPIYIFLTNRSLASIFTKITIYFLLIGSSYFFAKAFRWYRYKKIFIKQLPDVIEMVIRSLRAGRTITDSIKTVGEELKGPVAKQFRNIARQYELGKDFLNVVKDVSNRLKIPDFSFFVIVLGVQQETGGNIIKILTSLMVMLRQRRLMQLKIKALSSEGIFSAFLLVLLPFILMGIMRLIRPDYMDLLFTTPVGRQLLIIGGISELIGCIVIFRLIKIDV
;
A
#
# COMPACT_ATOMS: atom_id res chain seq x y z
N MET A 1 -6.95 -0.15 46.47
CA MET A 1 -7.30 -0.01 45.05
C MET A 1 -8.64 -0.69 44.88
N ASP A 2 -9.68 0.12 44.87
CA ASP A 2 -11.06 -0.35 44.97
C ASP A 2 -11.47 -1.05 43.69
N ALA A 3 -12.40 -2.00 43.78
CA ALA A 3 -12.91 -2.74 42.61
C ALA A 3 -13.42 -1.81 41.49
N ILE A 4 -13.84 -0.59 41.87
CA ILE A 4 -14.27 0.47 40.97
C ILE A 4 -13.08 1.07 40.19
N GLU A 5 -11.96 1.37 40.85
CA GLU A 5 -10.76 1.90 40.19
C GLU A 5 -10.18 0.90 39.18
N VAL A 6 -10.15 -0.39 39.56
CA VAL A 6 -9.70 -1.46 38.66
C VAL A 6 -10.60 -1.57 37.43
N SER A 7 -11.91 -1.46 37.61
CA SER A 7 -12.89 -1.50 36.50
C SER A 7 -12.74 -0.32 35.55
N ILE A 8 -12.52 0.89 36.09
CA ILE A 8 -12.30 2.10 35.29
C ILE A 8 -11.03 1.98 34.45
N VAL A 9 -9.93 1.51 35.04
CA VAL A 9 -8.67 1.31 34.30
C VAL A 9 -8.83 0.26 33.20
N ILE A 10 -9.55 -0.84 33.45
CA ILE A 10 -9.82 -1.88 32.43
C ILE A 10 -10.66 -1.31 31.28
N ILE A 11 -11.73 -0.56 31.59
CA ILE A 11 -12.57 0.07 30.56
C ILE A 11 -11.74 1.05 29.72
N PHE A 12 -10.88 1.84 30.35
CA PHE A 12 -10.02 2.81 29.65
C PHE A 12 -8.98 2.12 28.75
N LEU A 13 -8.39 1.01 29.21
CA LEU A 13 -7.42 0.21 28.46
C LEU A 13 -8.08 -0.52 27.28
N VAL A 14 -9.31 -1.01 27.46
CA VAL A 14 -10.14 -1.60 26.40
C VAL A 14 -10.51 -0.54 25.36
N LEU A 15 -10.96 0.65 25.77
CA LEU A 15 -11.27 1.74 24.85
C LEU A 15 -10.04 2.21 24.06
N LEU A 16 -8.88 2.30 24.71
CA LEU A 16 -7.62 2.71 24.10
C LEU A 16 -7.11 1.70 23.06
N ILE A 17 -7.55 0.45 23.10
CA ILE A 17 -7.24 -0.58 22.09
C ILE A 17 -8.35 -0.68 21.02
N VAL A 18 -9.62 -0.63 21.42
CA VAL A 18 -10.78 -0.84 20.53
C VAL A 18 -10.95 0.31 19.56
N ILE A 19 -10.78 1.56 20.01
CA ILE A 19 -10.92 2.75 19.16
C ILE A 19 -9.90 2.75 18.00
N PRO A 20 -8.58 2.54 18.22
CA PRO A 20 -7.62 2.45 17.12
C PRO A 20 -7.90 1.28 16.18
N VAL A 21 -8.36 0.13 16.69
CA VAL A 21 -8.72 -1.02 15.85
C VAL A 21 -9.93 -0.69 14.96
N ILE A 22 -10.97 -0.04 15.50
CA ILE A 22 -12.12 0.42 14.73
C ILE A 22 -11.69 1.47 13.69
N ILE A 23 -10.81 2.40 14.04
CA ILE A 23 -10.28 3.41 13.10
C ILE A 23 -9.48 2.72 11.98
N ILE A 24 -8.65 1.72 12.29
CA ILE A 24 -7.91 0.95 11.30
C ILE A 24 -8.87 0.18 10.38
N ILE A 25 -9.92 -0.45 10.93
CA ILE A 25 -10.96 -1.14 10.16
C ILE A 25 -11.72 -0.15 9.27
N GLN A 26 -12.14 1.00 9.79
CA GLN A 26 -12.82 2.05 9.02
C GLN A 26 -11.95 2.64 7.91
N ILE A 27 -10.67 2.89 8.18
CA ILE A 27 -9.70 3.34 7.16
C ILE A 27 -9.55 2.27 6.08
N PHE A 28 -9.49 1.00 6.47
CA PHE A 28 -9.38 -0.12 5.54
C PHE A 28 -10.66 -0.28 4.69
N GLU A 29 -11.84 -0.11 5.28
CA GLU A 29 -13.11 -0.11 4.58
C GLU A 29 -13.28 1.09 3.65
N ARG A 30 -12.90 2.29 4.07
CA ARG A 30 -12.91 3.49 3.21
C ARG A 30 -12.02 3.31 1.99
N MET A 31 -10.82 2.73 2.16
CA MET A 31 -9.96 2.36 1.04
C MET A 31 -10.58 1.30 0.12
N LYS A 32 -11.46 0.43 0.63
CA LYS A 32 -12.17 -0.58 -0.16
C LYS A 32 -13.32 0.04 -0.97
N ARG A 33 -14.08 0.98 -0.39
CA ARG A 33 -15.22 1.66 -1.04
C ARG A 33 -14.78 2.54 -2.21
N GLN A 34 -13.72 3.33 -2.04
CA GLN A 34 -13.16 4.18 -3.12
C GLN A 34 -12.70 3.37 -4.34
N ARG A 35 -12.25 2.12 -4.16
CA ARG A 35 -11.84 1.22 -5.25
C ARG A 35 -12.97 0.42 -5.88
N LEU A 36 -14.18 0.47 -5.32
CA LEU A 36 -15.38 -0.20 -5.83
C LEU A 36 -16.23 0.76 -6.66
N GLU A 37 -16.37 2.01 -6.26
CA GLU A 37 -17.08 3.04 -7.02
C GLU A 37 -16.38 3.33 -8.36
N LEU A 38 -15.05 3.50 -8.35
CA LEU A 38 -14.24 3.59 -9.58
C LEU A 38 -14.34 2.35 -10.48
N ARG A 39 -14.71 1.19 -9.96
CA ARG A 39 -14.92 -0.01 -10.78
C ARG A 39 -16.31 -0.06 -11.38
N ILE A 40 -17.35 0.37 -10.66
CA ILE A 40 -18.71 0.39 -11.20
C ILE A 40 -18.81 1.42 -12.32
N GLU A 41 -18.11 2.55 -12.21
CA GLU A 41 -18.04 3.55 -13.28
C GLU A 41 -17.26 3.07 -14.50
N ILE A 42 -16.12 2.39 -14.31
CA ILE A 42 -15.34 1.79 -15.41
C ILE A 42 -16.06 0.60 -16.05
N ILE A 43 -16.76 -0.23 -15.26
CA ILE A 43 -17.56 -1.36 -15.75
C ILE A 43 -18.79 -0.87 -16.51
N ASN A 44 -19.53 0.14 -16.01
CA ASN A 44 -20.67 0.70 -16.75
C ASN A 44 -20.25 1.42 -18.04
N ARG A 45 -19.05 2.03 -18.08
CA ARG A 45 -18.49 2.60 -19.30
C ARG A 45 -17.96 1.54 -20.28
N GLN A 46 -17.58 0.35 -19.79
CA GLN A 46 -17.16 -0.79 -20.62
C GLN A 46 -18.33 -1.66 -21.10
N ASN A 47 -19.45 -1.68 -20.39
CA ASN A 47 -20.61 -2.52 -20.71
C ASN A 47 -21.29 -2.15 -22.04
N SER A 48 -21.13 -0.92 -22.56
CA SER A 48 -21.60 -0.56 -23.91
C SER A 48 -20.78 -1.21 -25.04
N ILE A 49 -19.61 -1.81 -24.73
CA ILE A 49 -18.72 -2.48 -25.70
C ILE A 49 -18.84 -4.01 -25.59
N LEU A 50 -19.43 -4.53 -24.51
CA LEU A 50 -19.34 -5.95 -24.13
C LEU A 50 -20.59 -6.80 -24.41
N GLU A 51 -21.66 -6.24 -24.98
CA GLU A 51 -22.86 -7.02 -25.38
C GLU A 51 -22.63 -7.95 -26.58
N ALA A 52 -21.42 -8.02 -27.15
CA ALA A 52 -21.13 -8.81 -28.36
C ALA A 52 -20.39 -10.15 -28.15
N ASN A 53 -20.00 -10.57 -26.94
CA ASN A 53 -19.24 -11.82 -26.78
C ASN A 53 -19.44 -12.53 -25.41
N PRO A 54 -20.15 -13.67 -25.35
CA PRO A 54 -20.56 -14.30 -24.09
C PRO A 54 -19.47 -15.15 -23.41
N THR A 55 -18.23 -15.21 -23.92
CA THR A 55 -17.21 -16.15 -23.40
C THR A 55 -16.21 -15.55 -22.39
N ILE A 56 -16.33 -14.27 -22.01
CA ILE A 56 -15.38 -13.60 -21.10
C ILE A 56 -16.04 -13.25 -19.76
N THR A 57 -16.48 -14.26 -19.02
CA THR A 57 -16.91 -14.08 -17.62
C THR A 57 -16.17 -15.05 -16.71
N LYS A 58 -14.89 -14.77 -16.47
CA LYS A 58 -14.25 -15.23 -15.23
C LYS A 58 -14.08 -14.04 -14.29
N PRO A 59 -14.79 -14.00 -13.15
CA PRO A 59 -14.75 -12.88 -12.23
C PRO A 59 -13.33 -12.73 -11.71
N ILE A 60 -12.78 -11.52 -11.82
CA ILE A 60 -11.48 -11.13 -11.29
C ILE A 60 -11.52 -11.36 -9.77
N GLU A 61 -10.97 -12.49 -9.32
CA GLU A 61 -10.77 -12.87 -7.92
C GLU A 61 -9.76 -11.93 -7.22
N ARG A 62 -10.21 -10.71 -6.95
CA ARG A 62 -9.60 -9.81 -5.96
C ARG A 62 -10.13 -10.08 -4.54
N ALA A 63 -11.02 -11.06 -4.37
CA ALA A 63 -11.51 -11.49 -3.07
C ALA A 63 -10.59 -12.49 -2.35
N SER A 64 -9.77 -13.28 -3.06
CA SER A 64 -8.99 -14.36 -2.43
C SER A 64 -7.85 -13.86 -1.53
N PHE A 65 -7.13 -12.79 -1.93
CA PHE A 65 -5.98 -12.30 -1.15
C PHE A 65 -6.39 -11.63 0.17
N LEU A 66 -7.49 -10.87 0.17
CA LEU A 66 -8.00 -10.27 1.41
C LEU A 66 -8.69 -11.33 2.26
N ARG A 67 -9.46 -12.26 1.68
CA ARG A 67 -10.16 -13.34 2.41
C ARG A 67 -9.18 -14.28 3.14
N GLU A 68 -8.03 -14.60 2.56
CA GLU A 68 -6.98 -15.40 3.22
C GLU A 68 -6.28 -14.68 4.39
N HIS A 69 -6.26 -13.35 4.39
CA HIS A 69 -5.60 -12.57 5.44
C HIS A 69 -6.57 -12.03 6.50
N ILE A 70 -7.84 -11.83 6.16
CA ILE A 70 -8.89 -11.39 7.10
C ILE A 70 -9.04 -12.40 8.25
N TRP A 71 -9.15 -13.69 7.96
CA TRP A 71 -9.24 -14.72 9.02
C TRP A 71 -8.00 -14.78 9.89
N LYS A 72 -6.80 -14.55 9.34
CA LYS A 72 -5.54 -14.52 10.10
C LYS A 72 -5.44 -13.29 11.01
N ILE A 73 -5.94 -12.14 10.57
CA ILE A 73 -6.00 -10.90 11.38
C ILE A 73 -7.02 -11.06 12.52
N ILE A 74 -8.19 -11.65 12.24
CA ILE A 74 -9.22 -11.96 13.25
C ILE A 74 -8.68 -12.95 14.28
N LEU A 75 -7.99 -14.01 13.84
CA LEU A 75 -7.37 -15.01 14.72
C LEU A 75 -6.30 -14.37 15.63
N ILE A 76 -5.46 -13.49 15.08
CA ILE A 76 -4.42 -12.77 15.84
C ILE A 76 -5.03 -11.80 16.86
N SER A 77 -6.17 -11.17 16.55
CA SER A 77 -6.89 -10.32 17.51
C SER A 77 -7.57 -11.08 18.64
N LEU A 78 -7.76 -12.40 18.51
CA LEU A 78 -8.39 -13.27 19.50
C LEU A 78 -7.39 -13.84 20.54
N ILE A 79 -6.13 -13.99 20.14
CA ILE A 79 -5.01 -14.45 21.00
C ILE A 79 -4.87 -13.64 22.32
N PRO A 80 -5.01 -12.31 22.36
CA PRO A 80 -4.88 -11.55 23.62
C PRO A 80 -6.06 -11.73 24.60
N ILE A 81 -7.19 -12.31 24.17
CA ILE A 81 -8.39 -12.48 25.02
C ILE A 81 -8.14 -13.53 26.12
N ILE A 82 -7.38 -14.57 25.80
CA ILE A 82 -7.03 -15.69 26.71
C ILE A 82 -6.18 -15.22 27.90
N PRO A 83 -5.06 -14.48 27.73
CA PRO A 83 -4.28 -13.97 28.85
C PRO A 83 -5.00 -12.87 29.64
N ILE A 84 -5.90 -12.10 29.01
CA ILE A 84 -6.78 -11.14 29.72
C ILE A 84 -7.75 -11.87 30.65
N TYR A 85 -8.33 -12.99 30.21
CA TYR A 85 -9.19 -13.85 31.03
C TYR A 85 -8.41 -14.49 32.20
N ILE A 86 -7.21 -15.02 31.93
CA ILE A 86 -6.34 -15.61 32.98
C ILE A 86 -5.86 -14.54 33.98
N PHE A 87 -5.65 -13.30 33.53
CA PHE A 87 -5.29 -12.15 34.38
C PHE A 87 -6.40 -11.81 35.39
N LEU A 88 -7.67 -11.99 35.03
CA LEU A 88 -8.82 -11.74 35.89
C LEU A 88 -8.99 -12.81 37.00
N THR A 89 -8.57 -14.06 36.75
CA THR A 89 -8.75 -15.17 37.70
C THR A 89 -7.59 -15.31 38.70
N ASN A 90 -6.34 -15.01 38.32
CA ASN A 90 -5.19 -15.29 39.19
C ASN A 90 -4.00 -14.33 38.99
N ARG A 91 -3.81 -13.38 39.92
CA ARG A 91 -2.83 -12.27 39.80
C ARG A 91 -1.36 -12.70 39.67
N SER A 92 -0.96 -13.84 40.26
CA SER A 92 0.46 -14.26 40.25
C SER A 92 0.91 -14.80 38.89
N LEU A 93 0.10 -15.62 38.22
CA LEU A 93 0.41 -16.20 36.90
C LEU A 93 0.24 -15.18 35.76
N ALA A 94 -0.61 -14.19 35.97
CA ALA A 94 -0.98 -13.17 34.99
C ALA A 94 0.21 -12.37 34.42
N SER A 95 1.22 -12.09 35.24
CA SER A 95 2.39 -11.31 34.83
C SER A 95 3.31 -12.06 33.84
N ILE A 96 3.34 -13.39 33.89
CA ILE A 96 4.16 -14.23 33.02
C ILE A 96 3.47 -14.40 31.67
N PHE A 97 2.17 -14.72 31.67
CA PHE A 97 1.37 -14.89 30.45
C PHE A 97 1.20 -13.60 29.64
N THR A 98 1.08 -12.44 30.28
CA THR A 98 1.01 -11.15 29.58
C THR A 98 2.32 -10.82 28.85
N LYS A 99 3.48 -11.03 29.49
CA LYS A 99 4.80 -10.83 28.88
C LYS A 99 5.03 -11.77 27.69
N ILE A 100 4.69 -13.05 27.81
CA ILE A 100 4.81 -14.05 26.72
C ILE A 100 3.93 -13.64 25.54
N THR A 101 2.70 -13.21 25.79
CA THR A 101 1.77 -12.78 24.73
C THR A 101 2.27 -11.55 24.00
N ILE A 102 2.78 -10.55 24.72
CA ILE A 102 3.37 -9.34 24.13
C ILE A 102 4.59 -9.70 23.27
N TYR A 103 5.45 -10.61 23.75
CA TYR A 103 6.63 -11.06 23.01
C TYR A 103 6.24 -11.81 21.72
N PHE A 104 5.24 -12.69 21.79
CA PHE A 104 4.71 -13.42 20.64
C PHE A 104 4.06 -12.47 19.60
N LEU A 105 3.32 -11.47 20.07
CA LEU A 105 2.65 -10.47 19.23
C LEU A 105 3.65 -9.53 18.55
N LEU A 106 4.71 -9.12 19.25
CA LEU A 106 5.83 -8.33 18.70
C LEU A 106 6.59 -9.11 17.61
N ILE A 107 6.93 -10.38 17.87
CA ILE A 107 7.64 -11.21 16.90
C ILE A 107 6.77 -11.53 15.68
N GLY A 108 5.51 -11.93 15.91
CA GLY A 108 4.55 -12.25 14.85
C GLY A 108 4.24 -11.04 13.97
N SER A 109 4.02 -9.87 14.58
CA SER A 109 3.80 -8.60 13.87
C SER A 109 5.04 -8.18 13.08
N SER A 110 6.24 -8.27 13.67
CA SER A 110 7.50 -7.95 12.99
C SER A 110 7.74 -8.83 11.76
N TYR A 111 7.53 -10.14 11.86
CA TYR A 111 7.67 -11.06 10.73
C TYR A 111 6.64 -10.78 9.62
N PHE A 112 5.38 -10.56 9.99
CA PHE A 112 4.32 -10.24 9.03
C PHE A 112 4.59 -8.90 8.33
N PHE A 113 4.95 -7.87 9.08
CA PHE A 113 5.27 -6.55 8.56
C PHE A 113 6.50 -6.61 7.64
N ALA A 114 7.56 -7.32 8.02
CA ALA A 114 8.73 -7.51 7.18
C ALA A 114 8.37 -8.21 5.85
N LYS A 115 7.54 -9.25 5.88
CA LYS A 115 7.09 -9.94 4.66
C LYS A 115 6.22 -9.03 3.78
N ALA A 116 5.28 -8.30 4.37
CA ALA A 116 4.42 -7.36 3.67
C ALA A 116 5.23 -6.21 3.04
N PHE A 117 6.19 -5.66 3.79
CA PHE A 117 7.07 -4.59 3.31
C PHE A 117 7.98 -5.06 2.17
N ARG A 118 8.58 -6.26 2.30
CA ARG A 118 9.35 -6.89 1.22
C ARG A 118 8.50 -7.07 -0.03
N TRP A 119 7.26 -7.55 0.10
CA TRP A 119 6.33 -7.72 -1.02
C TRP A 119 5.93 -6.40 -1.68
N TYR A 120 5.68 -5.35 -0.88
CA TYR A 120 5.38 -4.01 -1.38
C TYR A 120 6.56 -3.43 -2.16
N ARG A 121 7.78 -3.51 -1.60
CA ARG A 121 9.02 -3.07 -2.25
C ARG A 121 9.26 -3.85 -3.54
N TYR A 122 9.07 -5.16 -3.50
CA TYR A 122 9.15 -6.04 -4.65
C TYR A 122 8.23 -5.58 -5.80
N LYS A 123 6.94 -5.37 -5.51
CA LYS A 123 5.97 -4.89 -6.52
C LYS A 123 6.33 -3.54 -7.08
N LYS A 124 6.77 -2.60 -6.23
CA LYS A 124 7.18 -1.27 -6.66
C LYS A 124 8.36 -1.31 -7.63
N ILE A 125 9.36 -2.15 -7.35
CA ILE A 125 10.51 -2.35 -8.25
C ILE A 125 10.05 -2.99 -9.57
N PHE A 126 9.19 -4.01 -9.50
CA PHE A 126 8.65 -4.69 -10.68
C PHE A 126 7.90 -3.73 -11.60
N ILE A 127 6.99 -2.91 -11.06
CA ILE A 127 6.24 -1.90 -11.83
C ILE A 127 7.19 -0.89 -12.47
N LYS A 128 8.24 -0.47 -11.74
CA LYS A 128 9.22 0.50 -12.26
C LYS A 128 10.01 -0.03 -13.45
N GLN A 129 10.35 -1.33 -13.45
CA GLN A 129 11.16 -2.00 -14.47
C GLN A 129 10.32 -2.61 -15.61
N LEU A 130 8.99 -2.71 -15.47
CA LEU A 130 8.11 -3.28 -16.50
C LEU A 130 8.20 -2.59 -17.87
N PRO A 131 8.34 -1.26 -17.99
CA PRO A 131 8.55 -0.61 -19.29
C PRO A 131 9.83 -1.10 -19.99
N ASP A 132 10.90 -1.32 -19.21
CA ASP A 132 12.21 -1.74 -19.74
C ASP A 132 12.15 -3.20 -20.24
N VAL A 133 11.38 -4.06 -19.56
CA VAL A 133 11.03 -5.40 -20.04
C VAL A 133 10.35 -5.35 -21.40
N ILE A 134 9.28 -4.56 -21.51
CA ILE A 134 8.47 -4.51 -22.73
C ILE A 134 9.33 -3.96 -23.88
N GLU A 135 10.18 -2.98 -23.61
CA GLU A 135 11.12 -2.46 -24.60
C GLU A 135 12.10 -3.53 -25.09
N MET A 136 12.71 -4.31 -24.19
CA MET A 136 13.58 -5.43 -24.57
C MET A 136 12.85 -6.47 -25.43
N VAL A 137 11.62 -6.81 -25.07
CA VAL A 137 10.79 -7.72 -25.87
C VAL A 137 10.55 -7.13 -27.26
N ILE A 138 10.17 -5.86 -27.36
CA ILE A 138 10.00 -5.18 -28.66
C ILE A 138 11.29 -5.22 -29.49
N ARG A 139 12.45 -4.91 -28.91
CA ARG A 139 13.73 -4.94 -29.61
C ARG A 139 14.07 -6.35 -30.12
N SER A 140 13.83 -7.36 -29.29
CA SER A 140 14.06 -8.77 -29.64
C SER A 140 13.16 -9.23 -30.79
N LEU A 141 11.88 -8.87 -30.74
CA LEU A 141 10.92 -9.17 -31.81
C LEU A 141 11.27 -8.45 -33.12
N ARG A 142 11.74 -7.19 -33.06
CA ARG A 142 12.23 -6.46 -34.25
C ARG A 142 13.47 -7.10 -34.86
N ALA A 143 14.29 -7.78 -34.06
CA ALA A 143 15.43 -8.56 -34.51
C ALA A 143 15.04 -9.95 -35.07
N GLY A 144 13.74 -10.24 -35.20
CA GLY A 144 13.23 -11.51 -35.73
C GLY A 144 13.21 -12.66 -34.73
N ARG A 145 13.48 -12.40 -33.43
CA ARG A 145 13.40 -13.44 -32.40
C ARG A 145 11.95 -13.78 -32.07
N THR A 146 11.73 -14.98 -31.53
CA THR A 146 10.43 -15.39 -31.02
C THR A 146 10.09 -14.68 -29.70
N ILE A 147 8.82 -14.66 -29.31
CA ILE A 147 8.38 -14.11 -28.01
C ILE A 147 9.05 -14.88 -26.85
N THR A 148 9.14 -16.20 -26.97
CA THR A 148 9.74 -17.09 -25.97
C THR A 148 11.23 -16.76 -25.76
N ASP A 149 11.99 -16.59 -26.84
CA ASP A 149 13.41 -16.19 -26.76
C ASP A 149 13.58 -14.78 -26.18
N SER A 150 12.65 -13.88 -26.51
CA SER A 150 12.64 -12.51 -25.99
C SER A 150 12.51 -12.50 -24.46
N ILE A 151 11.65 -13.35 -23.90
CA ILE A 151 11.48 -13.49 -22.44
C ILE A 151 12.72 -14.08 -21.77
N LYS A 152 13.37 -15.06 -22.40
CA LYS A 152 14.65 -15.61 -21.91
C LYS A 152 15.71 -14.52 -21.82
N THR A 153 15.85 -13.73 -22.89
CA THR A 153 16.76 -12.59 -22.97
C THR A 153 16.50 -11.60 -21.82
N VAL A 154 15.24 -11.27 -21.53
CA VAL A 154 14.86 -10.41 -20.39
C VAL A 154 15.33 -10.99 -19.04
N GLY A 155 15.22 -12.30 -18.85
CA GLY A 155 15.68 -12.96 -17.64
C GLY A 155 17.20 -12.88 -17.43
N GLU A 156 17.96 -12.85 -18.52
CA GLU A 156 19.43 -12.85 -18.54
C GLU A 156 20.01 -11.43 -18.43
N GLU A 157 19.47 -10.45 -19.16
CA GLU A 157 20.03 -9.09 -19.22
C GLU A 157 19.57 -8.18 -18.07
N LEU A 158 18.33 -8.34 -17.59
CA LEU A 158 17.83 -7.50 -16.50
C LEU A 158 18.38 -7.96 -15.14
N LYS A 159 18.35 -7.03 -14.18
CA LYS A 159 18.74 -7.28 -12.79
C LYS A 159 17.55 -7.14 -11.84
N GLY A 160 17.63 -7.87 -10.72
CA GLY A 160 16.68 -7.75 -9.62
C GLY A 160 15.43 -8.64 -9.73
N PRO A 161 14.31 -8.23 -9.13
CA PRO A 161 13.14 -9.10 -8.95
C PRO A 161 12.46 -9.49 -10.27
N VAL A 162 12.48 -8.61 -11.27
CA VAL A 162 11.92 -8.87 -12.60
C VAL A 162 12.69 -9.99 -13.28
N ALA A 163 14.02 -9.88 -13.36
CA ALA A 163 14.88 -10.89 -13.98
C ALA A 163 14.67 -12.28 -13.39
N LYS A 164 14.51 -12.37 -12.06
CA LYS A 164 14.22 -13.64 -11.38
C LYS A 164 12.90 -14.26 -11.85
N GLN A 165 11.84 -13.46 -12.06
CA GLN A 165 10.57 -13.99 -12.57
C GLN A 165 10.68 -14.43 -14.02
N PHE A 166 11.33 -13.64 -14.88
CA PHE A 166 11.48 -13.97 -16.30
C PHE A 166 12.37 -15.20 -16.51
N ARG A 167 13.43 -15.39 -15.70
CA ARG A 167 14.19 -16.65 -15.63
C ARG A 167 13.34 -17.83 -15.19
N ASN A 168 12.47 -17.64 -14.20
CA ASN A 168 11.57 -18.71 -13.75
C ASN A 168 10.50 -19.05 -14.80
N ILE A 169 10.08 -18.08 -15.61
CA ILE A 169 9.18 -18.30 -16.75
C ILE A 169 9.92 -19.11 -17.82
N ALA A 170 11.11 -18.67 -18.24
CA ALA A 170 11.93 -19.35 -19.23
C ALA A 170 12.22 -20.79 -18.82
N ARG A 171 12.65 -21.02 -17.57
CA ARG A 171 12.89 -22.38 -17.05
C ARG A 171 11.65 -23.27 -17.10
N GLN A 172 10.49 -22.74 -16.73
CA GLN A 172 9.24 -23.53 -16.75
C GLN A 172 8.80 -23.87 -18.16
N TYR A 173 9.05 -22.98 -19.12
CA TYR A 173 8.85 -23.25 -20.53
C TYR A 173 9.82 -24.31 -21.05
N GLU A 174 11.11 -24.24 -20.69
CA GLU A 174 12.11 -25.27 -21.02
C GLU A 174 11.75 -26.66 -20.44
N LEU A 175 11.00 -26.71 -19.35
CA LEU A 175 10.43 -27.94 -18.77
C LEU A 175 9.16 -28.45 -19.48
N GLY A 176 8.81 -27.87 -20.63
CA GLY A 176 7.68 -28.31 -21.46
C GLY A 176 6.31 -27.76 -21.04
N LYS A 177 6.24 -26.79 -20.12
CA LYS A 177 4.97 -26.14 -19.80
C LYS A 177 4.56 -25.15 -20.88
N ASP A 178 3.26 -25.03 -21.11
CA ASP A 178 2.72 -24.01 -22.01
C ASP A 178 3.14 -22.59 -21.58
N PHE A 179 3.76 -21.86 -22.51
CA PHE A 179 4.36 -20.56 -22.26
C PHE A 179 3.33 -19.55 -21.76
N LEU A 180 2.17 -19.47 -22.43
CA LEU A 180 1.15 -18.49 -22.11
C LEU A 180 0.55 -18.76 -20.72
N ASN A 181 0.34 -20.02 -20.37
CA ASN A 181 -0.13 -20.43 -19.04
C ASN A 181 0.88 -20.09 -17.95
N VAL A 182 2.18 -20.33 -18.16
CA VAL A 182 3.23 -19.96 -17.19
C VAL A 182 3.25 -18.44 -16.93
N VAL A 183 3.14 -17.64 -17.98
CA VAL A 183 3.12 -16.17 -17.88
C VAL A 183 1.82 -15.69 -17.19
N LYS A 184 0.68 -16.31 -17.50
CA LYS A 184 -0.62 -16.08 -16.82
C LYS A 184 -0.54 -16.40 -15.32
N ASP A 185 0.09 -17.50 -14.93
CA ASP A 185 0.26 -17.86 -13.51
C ASP A 185 1.07 -16.83 -12.75
N VAL A 186 2.15 -16.31 -13.36
CA VAL A 186 2.94 -15.23 -12.77
C VAL A 186 2.10 -13.96 -12.64
N SER A 187 1.27 -13.63 -13.65
CA SER A 187 0.35 -12.49 -13.59
C SER A 187 -0.68 -12.63 -12.46
N ASN A 188 -1.29 -13.80 -12.31
CA ASN A 188 -2.26 -14.11 -11.26
C ASN A 188 -1.66 -14.01 -9.85
N ARG A 189 -0.37 -14.38 -9.71
CA ARG A 189 0.37 -14.25 -8.44
C ARG A 189 0.76 -12.81 -8.13
N LEU A 190 1.27 -12.08 -9.12
CA LEU A 190 1.75 -10.71 -8.93
C LEU A 190 0.59 -9.72 -8.76
N LYS A 191 -0.55 -9.94 -9.44
CA LYS A 191 -1.72 -9.06 -9.43
C LYS A 191 -1.36 -7.60 -9.72
N ILE A 192 -0.47 -7.38 -10.71
CA ILE A 192 -0.05 -6.06 -11.17
C ILE A 192 -0.84 -5.76 -12.45
N PRO A 193 -1.73 -4.74 -12.47
CA PRO A 193 -2.60 -4.46 -13.61
C PRO A 193 -1.87 -4.35 -14.95
N ASP A 194 -0.78 -3.58 -14.96
CA ASP A 194 0.02 -3.33 -16.16
C ASP A 194 0.68 -4.61 -16.71
N PHE A 195 1.11 -5.52 -15.81
CA PHE A 195 1.65 -6.81 -16.21
C PHE A 195 0.56 -7.76 -16.69
N SER A 196 -0.62 -7.75 -16.05
CA SER A 196 -1.78 -8.52 -16.52
C SER A 196 -2.23 -8.09 -17.91
N PHE A 197 -2.22 -6.78 -18.18
CA PHE A 197 -2.49 -6.25 -19.52
C PHE A 197 -1.44 -6.72 -20.54
N PHE A 198 -0.15 -6.70 -20.17
CA PHE A 198 0.91 -7.29 -20.99
C PHE A 198 0.64 -8.76 -21.34
N VAL A 199 0.23 -9.59 -20.37
CA VAL A 199 -0.11 -11.01 -20.62
C VAL A 199 -1.31 -11.16 -21.56
N ILE A 200 -2.33 -10.32 -21.42
CA ILE A 200 -3.51 -10.31 -22.31
C ILE A 200 -3.08 -9.99 -23.75
N VAL A 201 -2.23 -8.97 -23.93
CA VAL A 201 -1.69 -8.60 -25.25
C VAL A 201 -0.91 -9.76 -25.86
N LEU A 202 -0.08 -10.46 -25.08
CA LEU A 202 0.64 -11.65 -25.55
C LEU A 202 -0.30 -12.76 -26.01
N GLY A 203 -1.37 -13.04 -25.26
CA GLY A 203 -2.35 -14.08 -25.60
C GLY A 203 -3.13 -13.75 -26.87
N VAL A 204 -3.68 -12.54 -26.97
CA VAL A 204 -4.48 -12.11 -28.15
C VAL A 204 -3.64 -12.12 -29.42
N GLN A 205 -2.37 -11.72 -29.35
CA GLN A 205 -1.51 -11.63 -30.52
C GLN A 205 -0.98 -12.99 -31.01
N GLN A 206 -0.88 -13.99 -30.13
CA GLN A 206 -0.63 -15.37 -30.56
C GLN A 206 -1.78 -15.95 -31.40
N GLU A 207 -3.02 -15.53 -31.15
CA GLU A 207 -4.21 -16.05 -31.83
C GLU A 207 -4.54 -15.32 -33.14
N THR A 208 -4.24 -14.02 -33.22
CA THR A 208 -4.67 -13.15 -34.35
C THR A 208 -3.54 -12.75 -35.31
N GLY A 209 -2.28 -13.07 -35.01
CA GLY A 209 -1.14 -12.83 -35.90
C GLY A 209 -0.85 -11.35 -36.24
N GLY A 210 -1.43 -10.42 -35.48
CA GLY A 210 -1.30 -8.98 -35.72
C GLY A 210 0.09 -8.41 -35.39
N ASN A 211 0.24 -7.09 -35.54
CA ASN A 211 1.48 -6.39 -35.20
C ASN A 211 1.63 -6.23 -33.67
N ILE A 212 2.09 -7.29 -33.00
CA ILE A 212 2.37 -7.33 -31.56
C ILE A 212 3.32 -6.20 -31.13
N ILE A 213 4.28 -5.85 -32.00
CA ILE A 213 5.25 -4.78 -31.76
C ILE A 213 4.53 -3.44 -31.60
N LYS A 214 3.52 -3.13 -32.43
CA LYS A 214 2.73 -1.89 -32.32
C LYS A 214 2.01 -1.79 -30.98
N ILE A 215 1.33 -2.86 -30.56
CA ILE A 215 0.54 -2.85 -29.31
C ILE A 215 1.46 -2.76 -28.09
N LEU A 216 2.53 -3.55 -28.07
CA LEU A 216 3.52 -3.49 -26.98
C LEU A 216 4.21 -2.12 -26.93
N THR A 217 4.47 -1.48 -28.09
CA THR A 217 5.04 -0.13 -28.15
C THR A 217 4.09 0.89 -27.51
N SER A 218 2.80 0.85 -27.84
CA SER A 218 1.80 1.72 -27.21
C SER A 218 1.71 1.51 -25.70
N LEU A 219 1.77 0.26 -25.24
CA LEU A 219 1.80 -0.05 -23.80
C LEU A 219 3.05 0.51 -23.12
N MET A 220 4.23 0.31 -23.71
CA MET A 220 5.49 0.84 -23.17
C MET A 220 5.46 2.36 -23.07
N VAL A 221 4.99 3.07 -24.11
CA VAL A 221 4.85 4.53 -24.11
C VAL A 221 3.89 4.98 -23.01
N MET A 222 2.71 4.35 -22.90
CA MET A 222 1.73 4.66 -21.85
C MET A 222 2.33 4.49 -20.44
N LEU A 223 3.04 3.39 -20.18
CA LEU A 223 3.66 3.15 -18.87
C LEU A 223 4.77 4.17 -18.56
N ARG A 224 5.56 4.58 -19.57
CA ARG A 224 6.56 5.64 -19.41
C ARG A 224 5.92 7.00 -19.12
N GLN A 225 4.90 7.37 -19.87
CA GLN A 225 4.15 8.62 -19.66
C GLN A 225 3.55 8.67 -18.25
N ARG A 226 2.95 7.57 -17.79
CA ARG A 226 2.44 7.45 -16.41
C ARG A 226 3.53 7.64 -15.37
N ARG A 227 4.71 7.03 -15.57
CA ARG A 227 5.85 7.18 -14.66
C ARG A 227 6.38 8.61 -14.65
N LEU A 228 6.47 9.27 -15.80
CA LEU A 228 6.85 10.68 -15.90
C LEU A 228 5.85 11.59 -15.19
N MET A 229 4.55 11.34 -15.36
CA MET A 229 3.50 12.07 -14.66
C MET A 229 3.62 11.92 -13.14
N GLN A 230 3.85 10.70 -12.63
CA GLN A 230 4.08 10.48 -11.20
C GLN A 230 5.32 11.21 -10.67
N LEU A 231 6.41 11.25 -11.45
CA LEU A 231 7.61 12.01 -11.09
C LEU A 231 7.35 13.52 -11.10
N LYS A 232 6.58 14.01 -12.07
CA LYS A 232 6.18 15.42 -12.17
C LYS A 232 5.29 15.83 -11.00
N ILE A 233 4.27 15.03 -10.68
CA ILE A 233 3.44 15.20 -9.49
C ILE A 233 4.32 15.26 -8.25
N LYS A 234 5.22 14.30 -8.05
CA LYS A 234 6.10 14.28 -6.88
C LYS A 234 7.00 15.52 -6.81
N ALA A 235 7.53 15.98 -7.94
CA ALA A 235 8.36 17.19 -8.00
C ALA A 235 7.56 18.44 -7.63
N LEU A 236 6.39 18.63 -8.24
CA LEU A 236 5.49 19.76 -7.98
C LEU A 236 4.96 19.76 -6.54
N SER A 237 4.56 18.60 -6.02
CA SER A 237 4.12 18.48 -4.63
C SER A 237 5.24 18.76 -3.62
N SER A 238 6.52 18.57 -3.99
CA SER A 238 7.64 18.83 -3.07
C SER A 238 7.79 20.32 -2.73
N GLU A 239 7.44 21.21 -3.66
CA GLU A 239 7.41 22.65 -3.43
C GLU A 239 6.32 23.02 -2.40
N GLY A 240 5.10 22.52 -2.62
CA GLY A 240 3.98 22.72 -1.69
C GLY A 240 4.22 22.12 -0.31
N ILE A 241 4.86 20.95 -0.22
CA ILE A 241 5.24 20.31 1.06
C ILE A 241 6.26 21.17 1.81
N PHE A 242 7.24 21.75 1.12
CA PHE A 242 8.26 22.58 1.78
C PHE A 242 7.65 23.88 2.34
N SER A 243 6.81 24.56 1.56
CA SER A 243 6.10 25.75 2.02
C SER A 243 5.14 25.45 3.18
N ALA A 244 4.42 24.32 3.12
CA ALA A 244 3.59 23.84 4.22
C ALA A 244 4.40 23.55 5.48
N PHE A 245 5.56 22.91 5.33
CA PHE A 245 6.46 22.60 6.44
C PHE A 245 6.95 23.89 7.13
N LEU A 246 7.31 24.92 6.35
CA LEU A 246 7.68 26.22 6.89
C LEU A 246 6.53 26.88 7.67
N LEU A 247 5.31 26.86 7.14
CA LEU A 247 4.13 27.43 7.81
C LEU A 247 3.86 26.74 9.15
N VAL A 248 3.95 25.40 9.19
CA VAL A 248 3.75 24.64 10.43
C VAL A 248 4.85 24.90 11.44
N LEU A 249 6.09 25.13 11.00
CA LEU A 249 7.23 25.37 11.88
C LEU A 249 7.27 26.81 12.42
N LEU A 250 6.67 27.77 11.70
CA LEU A 250 6.68 29.20 12.01
C LEU A 250 6.21 29.54 13.44
N PRO A 251 5.06 29.06 13.94
CA PRO A 251 4.63 29.38 15.32
C PRO A 251 5.62 28.87 16.37
N PHE A 252 6.25 27.72 16.14
CA PHE A 252 7.26 27.16 17.06
C PHE A 252 8.57 27.95 17.03
N ILE A 253 8.99 28.39 15.85
CA ILE A 253 10.16 29.27 15.70
C ILE A 253 9.91 30.60 16.42
N LEU A 254 8.75 31.24 16.19
CA LEU A 254 8.38 32.48 16.86
C LEU A 254 8.30 32.30 18.37
N MET A 255 7.70 31.21 18.84
CA MET A 255 7.67 30.84 20.27
C MET A 255 9.08 30.71 20.85
N GLY A 256 10.00 30.07 20.13
CA GLY A 256 11.41 29.93 20.53
C GLY A 256 12.16 31.26 20.56
N ILE A 257 12.03 32.08 19.52
CA ILE A 257 12.66 33.41 19.44
C ILE A 257 12.12 34.32 20.54
N MET A 258 10.80 34.35 20.76
CA MET A 258 10.19 35.16 21.82
C MET A 258 10.68 34.75 23.20
N ARG A 259 10.93 33.45 23.43
CA ARG A 259 11.52 32.96 24.68
C ARG A 259 12.94 33.49 24.90
N LEU A 260 13.73 33.68 23.83
CA LEU A 260 15.08 34.23 23.93
C LEU A 260 15.09 35.76 24.14
N ILE A 261 14.17 36.48 23.51
CA ILE A 261 14.12 37.95 23.56
C ILE A 261 13.40 38.46 24.82
N ARG A 262 12.29 37.82 25.20
CA ARG A 262 11.41 38.23 26.32
C ARG A 262 10.91 36.98 27.07
N PRO A 263 11.75 36.35 27.91
CA PRO A 263 11.35 35.15 28.66
C PRO A 263 10.11 35.39 29.53
N ASP A 264 10.05 36.54 30.21
CA ASP A 264 8.93 36.91 31.09
C ASP A 264 7.57 36.91 30.37
N TYR A 265 7.54 37.29 29.08
CA TYR A 265 6.31 37.30 28.28
C TYR A 265 5.86 35.88 27.91
N MET A 266 6.80 34.97 27.68
CA MET A 266 6.50 33.57 27.37
C MET A 266 6.07 32.79 28.61
N ASP A 267 6.63 33.11 29.78
CA ASP A 267 6.26 32.45 31.03
C ASP A 267 4.81 32.75 31.43
N LEU A 268 4.28 33.94 31.11
CA LEU A 268 2.86 34.27 31.26
C LEU A 268 1.95 33.31 30.46
N LEU A 269 2.41 32.85 29.30
CA LEU A 269 1.67 31.93 28.44
C LEU A 269 1.50 30.54 29.08
N PHE A 270 2.49 30.08 29.87
CA PHE A 270 2.46 28.77 30.52
C PHE A 270 1.88 28.81 31.95
N THR A 271 2.06 29.92 32.66
CA THR A 271 1.67 30.05 34.08
C THR A 271 0.22 30.49 34.24
N THR A 272 -0.26 31.43 33.42
CA THR A 272 -1.62 31.97 33.55
C THR A 272 -2.68 30.99 33.01
N PRO A 273 -3.90 30.96 33.60
CA PRO A 273 -5.00 30.13 33.09
C PRO A 273 -5.40 30.51 31.65
N VAL A 274 -5.42 31.80 31.34
CA VAL A 274 -5.76 32.33 30.01
C VAL A 274 -4.69 31.96 28.98
N GLY A 275 -3.40 32.08 29.33
CA GLY A 275 -2.29 31.68 28.45
C GLY A 275 -2.36 30.20 28.06
N ARG A 276 -2.64 29.31 29.02
CA ARG A 276 -2.82 27.87 28.75
C ARG A 276 -4.00 27.58 27.83
N GLN A 277 -5.12 28.29 27.98
CA GLN A 277 -6.27 28.14 27.07
C GLN A 277 -5.91 28.57 25.64
N LEU A 278 -5.20 29.70 25.47
CA LEU A 278 -4.74 30.18 24.17
C LEU A 278 -3.77 29.21 23.50
N LEU A 279 -2.87 28.58 24.27
CA LEU A 279 -1.97 27.54 23.77
C LEU A 279 -2.72 26.30 23.27
N ILE A 280 -3.76 25.86 24.00
CA ILE A 280 -4.58 24.72 23.59
C ILE A 280 -5.35 25.05 22.30
N ILE A 281 -5.99 26.22 22.23
CA ILE A 281 -6.74 26.67 21.05
C ILE A 281 -5.81 26.81 19.84
N GLY A 282 -4.65 27.46 20.02
CA GLY A 282 -3.64 27.61 18.99
C GLY A 282 -3.10 26.27 18.50
N GLY A 283 -2.79 25.35 19.41
CA GLY A 283 -2.33 24.01 19.08
C GLY A 283 -3.37 23.18 18.32
N ILE A 284 -4.65 23.29 18.68
CA ILE A 284 -5.74 22.63 17.94
C ILE A 284 -5.90 23.24 16.55
N SER A 285 -5.86 24.57 16.43
CA SER A 285 -5.94 25.27 15.15
C SER A 285 -4.79 24.86 14.21
N GLU A 286 -3.57 24.77 14.76
CA GLU A 286 -2.38 24.32 14.05
C GLU A 286 -2.50 22.86 13.58
N LEU A 287 -3.01 21.97 14.43
CA LEU A 287 -3.26 20.58 14.07
C LEU A 287 -4.30 20.46 12.95
N ILE A 288 -5.38 21.25 13.00
CA ILE A 288 -6.39 21.28 11.94
C ILE A 288 -5.77 21.75 10.62
N GLY A 289 -5.00 22.84 10.65
CA GLY A 289 -4.28 23.35 9.46
C GLY A 289 -3.36 22.30 8.85
N CYS A 290 -2.56 21.64 9.68
CA CYS A 290 -1.70 20.54 9.30
C CYS A 290 -2.49 19.41 8.62
N ILE A 291 -3.60 18.93 9.22
CA ILE A 291 -4.45 17.88 8.65
C ILE A 291 -5.03 18.27 7.29
N VAL A 292 -5.50 19.52 7.15
CA VAL A 292 -6.07 20.03 5.88
C VAL A 292 -5.01 20.02 4.78
N ILE A 293 -3.82 20.55 5.07
CA ILE A 293 -2.71 20.59 4.11
C ILE A 293 -2.30 19.17 3.69
N PHE A 294 -2.13 18.24 4.65
CA PHE A 294 -1.78 16.85 4.35
C PHE A 294 -2.85 16.13 3.50
N ARG A 295 -4.13 16.50 3.63
CA ARG A 295 -5.18 15.95 2.77
C ARG A 295 -5.13 16.50 1.35
N LEU A 296 -4.92 17.80 1.18
CA LEU A 296 -4.83 18.42 -0.15
C LEU A 296 -3.69 17.79 -0.96
N ILE A 297 -2.50 17.65 -0.36
CA ILE A 297 -1.32 17.08 -1.03
C ILE A 297 -1.52 15.61 -1.40
N LYS A 298 -2.31 14.85 -0.62
CA LYS A 298 -2.55 13.43 -0.86
C LYS A 298 -3.52 13.17 -2.02
N ILE A 299 -4.35 14.14 -2.39
CA ILE A 299 -5.32 13.97 -3.50
C ILE A 299 -4.61 13.98 -4.86
N ASP A 300 -3.49 14.69 -4.96
CA ASP A 300 -2.70 14.78 -6.19
C ASP A 300 -1.74 13.61 -6.42
N VAL A 301 -1.48 12.75 -5.42
CA VAL A 301 -0.49 11.65 -5.44
C VAL A 301 -1.13 10.26 -5.55
#